data_AF-A0A538C8U9-F1
#
_entry.id   AF-A0A538C8U9-F1
#
_cell.length_a   1.000
_cell.length_b   1.000
_cell.length_c   1.000
_cell.angle_alpha   90.00
_cell.angle_beta   90.00
_cell.angle_gamma   90.00
#
_symmetry.space_group_name_H-M   'P 1'
#
loop_
_entity.id
_entity.type
_entity.pdbx_description
1 polymer ?
#
loop_
_entity_poly.entity_id
_entity_poly.type
_entity_poly.pdbx_seq_one_letter_code
_entity_poly.pdbx_strand_id
1 'polypeptide(L)'
;MADILGSAPTGPAAAVETVTTVPDYVPATIRRTRKRRRPTGAPAPLPRKLGLSGSLWLGMMAWVAIVTVLLLRFDPVLHLSDHIETWWMVRVASIRTGWLTHLMRIIKVAGSGWGVTVLGLGLVALLMVYRRWRHLLVFLGSLFVMEIVGGIVYNALTRPRPYGVTIISGWGGFAMPSPPVATLAAILIGITYTLLVAGRPRWYAKIATAGALLLFVFAREYLGVDGPGDALYGVVLGVAIPLTAFRFFTPNEVFPVTYRKGKAAHLDVSGRRGQAIRDAVRDQLGLTVLEIKPVGLEGAGGSTPLRLKVQGDPDTYLFAKLYAKSHVRADRWYKLWRTILYGALEDEASFQNVRRFVEYEDYTLRLMKDTGVPVPKPYG
;
A
#
# COMPACT_ATOMS: atom_id res chain seq x y z
N MET A 1 -23.83 -84.03 30.30
CA MET A 1 -23.23 -82.84 30.93
C MET A 1 -21.78 -83.18 31.20
N ALA A 2 -20.95 -83.09 30.17
CA ALA A 2 -20.10 -81.92 29.87
C ALA A 2 -18.81 -81.99 30.72
N ASP A 3 -17.86 -82.69 30.11
CA ASP A 3 -16.56 -83.12 30.59
C ASP A 3 -15.49 -82.03 30.41
N ILE A 4 -14.58 -81.99 31.39
CA ILE A 4 -13.12 -81.86 31.24
C ILE A 4 -12.51 -80.49 30.86
N LEU A 5 -11.86 -79.94 31.88
CA LEU A 5 -10.70 -79.03 31.83
C LEU A 5 -9.56 -79.63 30.99
N GLY A 6 -9.08 -78.90 29.98
CA GLY A 6 -7.92 -79.29 29.18
C GLY A 6 -7.26 -78.11 28.46
N SER A 7 -6.06 -77.75 28.95
CA SER A 7 -4.85 -77.24 28.25
C SER A 7 -4.98 -76.33 27.02
N ALA A 8 -4.28 -75.19 27.10
CA ALA A 8 -3.95 -74.30 25.99
C ALA A 8 -3.14 -75.00 24.87
N PRO A 9 -3.39 -74.67 23.58
CA PRO A 9 -2.44 -74.90 22.52
C PRO A 9 -1.56 -73.66 22.32
N THR A 10 -0.25 -73.84 22.55
CA THR A 10 0.82 -72.97 22.09
C THR A 10 0.91 -73.06 20.55
N GLY A 11 0.40 -72.03 19.85
CA GLY A 11 0.64 -71.79 18.43
C GLY A 11 1.74 -70.74 18.23
N PRO A 12 2.50 -70.78 17.11
CA PRO A 12 3.83 -70.20 17.02
C PRO A 12 3.80 -68.68 17.11
N ALA A 13 4.81 -68.14 17.79
CA ALA A 13 5.16 -66.72 17.76
C ALA A 13 5.33 -66.30 16.30
N ALA A 14 4.32 -65.62 15.74
CA ALA A 14 4.48 -64.90 14.50
C ALA A 14 5.57 -63.87 14.75
N ALA A 15 6.71 -64.09 14.08
CA ALA A 15 7.82 -63.17 14.08
C ALA A 15 7.26 -61.78 13.77
N VAL A 16 7.42 -60.87 14.73
CA VAL A 16 7.33 -59.44 14.47
C VAL A 16 8.38 -59.22 13.39
N GLU A 17 7.95 -59.09 12.13
CA GLU A 17 8.78 -58.49 11.09
C GLU A 17 9.22 -57.15 11.68
N THR A 18 10.48 -57.12 12.09
CA THR A 18 11.20 -55.90 12.34
C THR A 18 11.09 -55.12 11.05
N VAL A 19 10.11 -54.19 11.02
CA VAL A 19 10.05 -53.11 10.05
C VAL A 19 11.42 -52.49 10.13
N THR A 20 12.25 -52.85 9.16
CA THR A 20 13.60 -52.34 9.07
C THR A 20 13.39 -50.89 8.76
N THR A 21 13.48 -50.04 9.78
CA THR A 21 13.47 -48.60 9.61
C THR A 21 14.67 -48.31 8.73
N VAL A 22 14.44 -48.19 7.43
CA VAL A 22 15.43 -47.73 6.47
C VAL A 22 15.96 -46.43 7.07
N PRO A 23 17.23 -46.36 7.46
CA PRO A 23 17.75 -45.16 8.09
C PRO A 23 17.48 -43.99 7.16
N ASP A 24 17.00 -42.88 7.74
CA ASP A 24 16.76 -41.63 7.06
C ASP A 24 18.07 -41.14 6.42
N TYR A 25 18.37 -41.61 5.20
CA TYR A 25 19.58 -41.23 4.48
C TYR A 25 19.43 -39.78 4.05
N VAL A 26 19.91 -38.87 4.88
CA VAL A 26 20.25 -37.51 4.45
C VAL A 26 21.56 -37.68 3.69
N PRO A 27 21.68 -37.27 2.41
CA PRO A 27 22.97 -37.34 1.74
C PRO A 27 23.99 -36.59 2.60
N ALA A 28 25.10 -37.25 2.92
CA ALA A 28 26.17 -36.75 3.80
C ALA A 28 26.83 -35.44 3.29
N THR A 29 26.41 -34.99 2.11
CA THR A 29 26.95 -33.86 1.35
C THR A 29 26.43 -32.49 1.81
N ILE A 30 25.39 -32.41 2.65
CA ILE A 30 24.75 -31.13 3.01
C ILE A 30 25.28 -30.60 4.36
N ARG A 31 26.01 -29.47 4.32
CA ARG A 31 26.54 -28.82 5.54
C ARG A 31 25.45 -28.05 6.27
N ARG A 32 24.92 -28.61 7.36
CA ARG A 32 23.89 -27.98 8.19
C ARG A 32 24.51 -27.05 9.24
N THR A 33 24.13 -25.78 9.23
CA THR A 33 24.40 -24.84 10.32
C THR A 33 23.38 -24.99 11.45
N ARG A 34 23.71 -24.50 12.65
CA ARG A 34 22.80 -24.53 13.81
C ARG A 34 21.46 -23.86 13.47
N LYS A 35 20.35 -24.61 13.59
CA LYS A 35 18.98 -24.10 13.38
C LYS A 35 18.68 -22.99 14.39
N ARG A 36 18.06 -21.90 13.91
CA ARG A 36 17.59 -20.79 14.74
C ARG A 36 16.06 -20.86 14.85
N ARG A 37 15.52 -20.33 15.95
CA ARG A 37 14.07 -20.32 16.19
C ARG A 37 13.37 -19.57 15.05
N ARG A 38 12.31 -20.17 14.49
CA ARG A 38 11.51 -19.60 13.42
C ARG A 38 11.02 -18.19 13.83
N PRO A 39 11.33 -17.13 13.07
CA PRO A 39 10.72 -15.81 13.28
C PRO A 39 9.20 -15.95 13.23
N THR A 40 8.47 -15.15 14.02
CA THR A 40 7.00 -15.14 13.98
C THR A 40 6.53 -14.95 12.53
N GLY A 41 5.61 -15.79 12.05
CA GLY A 41 5.02 -15.64 10.70
C GLY A 41 4.11 -14.42 10.55
N ALA A 42 4.09 -13.51 11.54
CA ALA A 42 3.40 -12.24 11.46
C ALA A 42 4.06 -11.36 10.37
N PRO A 43 3.27 -10.64 9.57
CA PRO A 43 3.82 -9.72 8.59
C PRO A 43 4.66 -8.66 9.31
N ALA A 44 5.89 -8.44 8.82
CA ALA A 44 6.75 -7.41 9.39
C ALA A 44 6.03 -6.05 9.39
N PRO A 45 6.16 -5.24 10.46
CA PRO A 45 5.51 -3.94 10.53
C PRO A 45 5.95 -3.07 9.35
N LEU A 46 5.03 -2.25 8.85
CA LEU A 46 5.34 -1.36 7.74
C LEU A 46 6.46 -0.39 8.15
N PRO A 47 7.46 -0.17 7.29
CA PRO A 47 8.49 0.83 7.57
C PRO A 47 7.83 2.21 7.54
N ARG A 48 7.66 2.82 8.72
CA ARG A 48 7.10 4.17 8.86
C ARG A 48 8.23 5.18 8.82
N LYS A 49 8.46 5.78 7.66
CA LYS A 49 9.44 6.87 7.49
C LYS A 49 8.73 8.10 6.95
N LEU A 50 8.40 9.04 7.83
CA LEU A 50 7.79 10.31 7.46
C LEU A 50 8.78 11.22 6.71
N GLY A 51 10.08 11.11 7.04
CA GLY A 51 11.15 11.95 6.49
C GLY A 51 10.98 13.43 6.85
N LEU A 52 12.00 14.24 6.55
CA LEU A 52 12.01 15.69 6.87
C LEU A 52 10.78 16.42 6.35
N SER A 53 10.42 16.18 5.08
CA SER A 53 9.24 16.80 4.47
C SER A 53 7.93 16.37 5.15
N GLY A 54 7.80 15.13 5.64
CA GLY A 54 6.58 14.69 6.33
C GLY A 54 6.44 15.35 7.70
N SER A 55 7.54 15.43 8.44
CA SER A 55 7.60 16.12 9.73
C SER A 55 7.32 17.62 9.58
N LEU A 56 7.84 18.27 8.53
CA LEU A 56 7.58 19.68 8.26
C LEU A 56 6.09 19.94 8.04
N TRP A 57 5.42 19.12 7.21
CA TRP A 57 3.98 19.30 6.97
C TRP A 57 3.10 18.95 8.18
N LEU A 58 3.54 18.02 9.03
CA LEU A 58 2.89 17.82 10.34
C LEU A 58 3.07 19.04 11.26
N GLY A 59 4.25 19.65 11.25
CA GLY A 59 4.49 20.94 11.91
C GLY A 59 3.56 22.04 11.38
N MET A 60 3.35 22.11 10.06
CA MET A 60 2.40 23.06 9.46
C MET A 60 0.95 22.79 9.87
N MET A 61 0.55 21.53 10.08
CA MET A 61 -0.76 21.20 10.64
C MET A 61 -0.91 21.66 12.09
N ALA A 62 0.13 21.50 12.90
CA ALA A 62 0.15 22.04 14.25
C ALA A 62 0.08 23.58 14.24
N TRP A 63 0.78 24.22 13.30
CA TRP A 63 0.69 25.66 13.07
C TRP A 63 -0.74 26.11 12.71
N VAL A 64 -1.44 25.40 11.82
CA VAL A 64 -2.86 25.67 11.51
C VAL A 64 -3.72 25.62 12.77
N ALA A 65 -3.55 24.60 13.61
CA ALA A 65 -4.31 24.50 14.87
C ALA A 65 -4.00 25.66 15.82
N ILE A 66 -2.72 25.99 16.01
CA ILE A 66 -2.27 27.09 16.89
C ILE A 66 -2.80 28.42 16.40
N VAL A 67 -2.62 28.74 15.11
CA VAL A 67 -3.08 30.01 14.54
C VAL A 67 -4.60 30.11 14.56
N THR A 68 -5.33 29.01 14.35
CA THR A 68 -6.80 28.99 14.49
C THR A 68 -7.21 29.39 15.91
N VAL A 69 -6.56 28.81 16.93
CA VAL A 69 -6.83 29.17 18.33
C VAL A 69 -6.46 30.64 18.60
N LEU A 70 -5.35 31.13 18.06
CA LEU A 70 -4.94 32.52 18.25
C LEU A 70 -5.96 33.50 17.63
N LEU A 71 -6.39 33.24 16.40
CA LEU A 71 -7.39 34.06 15.70
C LEU A 71 -8.74 34.08 16.42
N LEU A 72 -9.14 32.96 17.04
CA LEU A 72 -10.39 32.85 17.80
C LEU A 72 -10.33 33.47 19.20
N ARG A 73 -9.14 33.65 19.78
CA ARG A 73 -8.97 34.06 21.18
C ARG A 73 -8.43 35.48 21.36
N PHE A 74 -7.78 36.04 20.35
CA PHE A 74 -7.07 37.31 20.47
C PHE A 74 -7.42 38.26 19.31
N ASP A 75 -8.32 39.21 19.57
CA ASP A 75 -8.72 40.24 18.59
C ASP A 75 -7.54 41.01 17.97
N PRO A 76 -6.48 41.38 18.72
CA PRO A 76 -5.33 42.06 18.12
C PRO A 76 -4.64 41.24 17.01
N VAL A 77 -4.63 39.91 17.14
CA VAL A 77 -4.03 39.01 16.15
C VAL A 77 -4.92 38.95 14.90
N LEU A 78 -6.24 38.87 15.08
CA LEU A 78 -7.20 38.90 13.99
C LEU A 78 -7.12 40.22 13.22
N HIS A 79 -7.13 41.35 13.92
CA HIS A 79 -7.02 42.67 13.32
C HIS A 79 -5.70 42.84 12.57
N LEU A 80 -4.57 42.41 13.15
CA LEU A 80 -3.28 42.46 12.46
C LEU A 80 -3.29 41.62 11.18
N SER A 81 -3.85 40.41 11.24
CA SER A 81 -4.02 39.54 10.07
C SER A 81 -4.83 40.23 8.98
N ASP A 82 -5.98 40.82 9.33
CA ASP A 82 -6.86 41.49 8.38
C ASP A 82 -6.22 42.74 7.76
N HIS A 83 -5.40 43.49 8.51
CA HIS A 83 -4.65 44.63 7.97
C HIS A 83 -3.59 44.20 6.95
N ILE A 84 -2.78 43.19 7.30
CA ILE A 84 -1.75 42.64 6.41
C ILE A 84 -2.40 42.10 5.14
N GLU A 85 -3.52 41.39 5.30
CA GLU A 85 -4.24 40.79 4.20
C GLU A 85 -4.89 41.82 3.28
N THR A 86 -5.57 42.81 3.85
CA THR A 86 -6.17 43.90 3.08
C THR A 86 -5.09 44.69 2.32
N TRP A 87 -3.97 44.99 2.98
CA TRP A 87 -2.82 45.64 2.34
C TRP A 87 -2.33 44.85 1.12
N TRP A 88 -2.15 43.53 1.26
CA TRP A 88 -1.74 42.67 0.15
C TRP A 88 -2.80 42.65 -0.96
N MET A 89 -4.06 42.51 -0.59
CA MET A 89 -5.15 42.39 -1.54
C MET A 89 -5.33 43.66 -2.38
N VAL A 90 -5.19 44.84 -1.79
CA VAL A 90 -5.23 46.12 -2.53
C VAL A 90 -4.08 46.22 -3.52
N ARG A 91 -2.88 45.74 -3.16
CA ARG A 91 -1.73 45.69 -4.08
C ARG A 91 -1.98 44.76 -5.26
N VAL A 92 -2.49 43.57 -4.99
CA VAL A 92 -2.85 42.61 -6.05
C VAL A 92 -3.99 43.15 -6.93
N ALA A 93 -4.95 43.88 -6.36
CA ALA A 93 -6.01 44.52 -7.13
C ALA A 93 -5.49 45.63 -8.05
N SER A 94 -4.41 46.32 -7.67
CA SER A 94 -3.82 47.42 -8.44
C SER A 94 -3.19 46.98 -9.77
N ILE A 95 -2.78 45.72 -9.89
CA ILE A 95 -2.18 45.16 -11.11
C ILE A 95 -3.24 44.57 -12.07
N ARG A 96 -4.53 44.81 -11.81
CA ARG A 96 -5.61 44.22 -12.60
C ARG A 96 -5.66 44.82 -14.01
N THR A 97 -5.72 43.95 -15.01
CA THR A 97 -5.85 44.32 -16.43
C THR A 97 -6.87 43.41 -17.12
N GLY A 98 -7.45 43.85 -18.24
CA GLY A 98 -8.51 43.10 -18.92
C GLY A 98 -8.07 41.70 -19.36
N TRP A 99 -6.92 41.59 -20.02
CA TRP A 99 -6.40 40.30 -20.52
C TRP A 99 -6.01 39.35 -19.38
N LEU A 100 -5.35 39.88 -18.35
CA LEU A 100 -4.90 39.07 -17.21
C LEU A 100 -6.09 38.60 -16.38
N THR A 101 -7.13 39.43 -16.23
CA THR A 101 -8.39 39.04 -15.60
C THR A 101 -9.06 37.88 -16.32
N HIS A 102 -9.08 37.90 -17.65
CA HIS A 102 -9.63 36.79 -18.44
C HIS A 102 -8.85 35.50 -18.20
N LEU A 103 -7.51 35.57 -18.23
CA LEU A 103 -6.65 34.42 -17.95
C LEU A 103 -6.84 33.87 -16.53
N MET A 104 -6.88 34.73 -15.51
CA MET A 104 -7.08 34.32 -14.12
C MET A 104 -8.46 33.69 -13.91
N ARG A 105 -9.49 34.17 -14.62
CA ARG A 105 -10.83 33.55 -14.59
C ARG A 105 -10.80 32.14 -15.17
N ILE A 106 -10.12 31.91 -16.30
CA ILE A 106 -9.96 30.58 -16.89
C ILE A 106 -9.27 29.64 -15.91
N ILE A 107 -8.14 30.07 -15.32
CA ILE A 107 -7.39 29.28 -14.34
C ILE A 107 -8.26 28.95 -13.12
N LYS A 108 -8.98 29.94 -12.59
CA LYS A 108 -9.88 29.75 -11.44
C LYS A 108 -10.97 28.73 -11.75
N VAL A 109 -11.58 28.78 -12.94
CA VAL A 109 -12.62 27.83 -13.35
C VAL A 109 -12.04 26.43 -13.55
N ALA A 110 -10.87 26.29 -14.18
CA ALA A 110 -10.21 25.00 -14.37
C ALA A 110 -9.82 24.35 -13.03
N GLY A 111 -9.34 25.14 -12.07
CA GLY A 111 -8.95 24.68 -10.74
C GLY A 111 -10.08 24.68 -9.72
N SER A 112 -11.35 24.84 -10.10
CA SER A 112 -12.48 24.69 -9.18
C SER A 112 -13.72 24.05 -9.82
N GLY A 113 -14.74 23.74 -9.03
CA GLY A 113 -16.00 23.18 -9.52
C GLY A 113 -15.81 21.90 -10.34
N TRP A 114 -16.31 21.90 -11.57
CA TRP A 114 -16.23 20.75 -12.48
C TRP A 114 -14.80 20.37 -12.88
N GLY A 115 -13.91 21.34 -13.06
CA GLY A 115 -12.54 21.05 -13.50
C GLY A 115 -11.81 20.16 -12.49
N VAL A 116 -11.89 20.51 -11.21
CA VAL A 116 -11.34 19.70 -10.11
C VAL A 116 -12.08 18.39 -9.91
N THR A 117 -13.41 18.40 -10.07
CA THR A 117 -14.23 17.20 -9.93
C THR A 117 -13.85 16.16 -10.97
N VAL A 118 -13.71 16.55 -12.24
CA VAL A 118 -13.26 15.67 -13.34
C VAL A 118 -11.84 15.16 -13.07
N LEU A 119 -10.94 16.03 -12.60
CA LEU A 119 -9.56 15.66 -12.27
C LEU A 119 -9.51 14.62 -11.13
N GLY A 120 -10.31 14.82 -10.08
CA GLY A 120 -10.42 13.91 -8.94
C GLY A 120 -11.07 12.58 -9.31
N LEU A 121 -12.17 12.59 -10.06
CA LEU A 121 -12.82 11.39 -10.56
C LEU A 121 -11.92 10.62 -11.54
N GLY A 122 -11.18 11.33 -12.39
CA GLY A 122 -10.16 10.75 -13.27
C GLY A 122 -9.07 10.04 -12.48
N LEU A 123 -8.58 10.65 -11.40
CA LEU A 123 -7.64 9.99 -10.48
C LEU A 123 -8.24 8.73 -9.86
N VAL A 124 -9.47 8.80 -9.34
CA VAL A 124 -10.18 7.64 -8.76
C VAL A 124 -10.31 6.51 -9.79
N ALA A 125 -10.78 6.83 -11.00
CA ALA A 125 -10.91 5.89 -12.09
C ALA A 125 -9.57 5.25 -12.47
N LEU A 126 -8.50 6.03 -12.61
CA LEU A 126 -7.16 5.51 -12.89
C LEU A 126 -6.67 4.58 -11.77
N LEU A 127 -6.91 4.91 -10.50
CA LEU A 127 -6.56 4.03 -9.38
C LEU A 127 -7.36 2.72 -9.39
N MET A 128 -8.62 2.75 -9.79
CA MET A 128 -9.45 1.54 -9.98
C MET A 128 -8.94 0.70 -11.16
N VAL A 129 -8.65 1.32 -12.31
CA VAL A 129 -8.11 0.66 -13.51
C VAL A 129 -6.79 -0.03 -13.23
N TYR A 130 -5.88 0.65 -12.53
CA TYR A 130 -4.61 0.05 -12.08
C TYR A 130 -4.77 -0.88 -10.86
N ARG A 131 -5.99 -1.09 -10.36
CA ARG A 131 -6.33 -1.91 -9.19
C ARG A 131 -5.52 -1.55 -7.94
N ARG A 132 -5.18 -0.26 -7.78
CA ARG A 132 -4.40 0.30 -6.66
C ARG A 132 -5.28 0.59 -5.44
N TRP A 133 -6.11 -0.37 -5.04
CA TRP A 133 -7.15 -0.21 -3.99
C TRP A 133 -6.66 0.42 -2.69
N ARG A 134 -5.46 0.07 -2.23
CA ARG A 134 -4.90 0.66 -1.00
C ARG A 134 -4.60 2.16 -1.16
N HIS A 135 -4.06 2.57 -2.30
CA HIS A 135 -3.83 3.99 -2.59
C HIS A 135 -5.15 4.75 -2.73
N LEU A 136 -6.15 4.13 -3.37
CA LEU A 136 -7.49 4.69 -3.47
C LEU A 136 -8.14 4.91 -2.10
N LEU A 137 -8.14 3.89 -1.23
CA LEU A 137 -8.71 4.00 0.12
C LEU A 137 -7.99 5.04 0.97
N VAL A 138 -6.66 5.13 0.88
CA VAL A 138 -5.89 6.17 1.58
C VAL A 138 -6.22 7.56 1.04
N PHE A 139 -6.36 7.71 -0.27
CA PHE A 139 -6.75 8.97 -0.90
C PHE A 139 -8.14 9.41 -0.45
N LEU A 140 -9.15 8.53 -0.56
CA LEU A 140 -10.52 8.82 -0.13
C LEU A 140 -10.60 9.10 1.37
N GLY A 141 -9.88 8.33 2.20
CA GLY A 141 -9.78 8.58 3.63
C GLY A 141 -9.14 9.93 3.95
N SER A 142 -8.16 10.36 3.15
CA SER A 142 -7.52 11.67 3.30
C SER A 142 -8.46 12.82 2.93
N LEU A 143 -9.26 12.67 1.86
CA LEU A 143 -10.31 13.63 1.51
C LEU A 143 -11.37 13.73 2.60
N PHE A 144 -11.80 12.60 3.15
CA PHE A 144 -12.76 12.56 4.25
C PHE A 144 -12.24 13.27 5.51
N VAL A 145 -10.99 12.99 5.92
CA VAL A 145 -10.37 13.67 7.06
C VAL A 145 -10.20 15.16 6.80
N MET A 146 -9.80 15.54 5.57
CA MET A 146 -9.68 16.94 5.18
C MET A 146 -11.02 17.67 5.21
N GLU A 147 -12.11 17.02 4.77
CA GLU A 147 -13.45 17.58 4.84
C GLU A 147 -13.89 17.84 6.30
N ILE A 148 -13.62 16.90 7.20
CA ILE A 148 -13.94 17.06 8.63
C ILE A 148 -13.11 18.19 9.24
N VAL A 149 -11.79 18.12 9.11
CA VAL A 149 -10.88 19.09 9.75
C VAL A 149 -11.07 20.47 9.14
N GLY A 150 -11.12 20.55 7.82
CA GLY A 150 -11.38 21.78 7.07
C GLY A 150 -12.75 22.37 7.41
N GLY A 151 -13.79 21.53 7.47
CA GLY A 151 -15.14 21.94 7.84
C GLY A 151 -15.23 22.46 9.28
N ILE A 152 -14.52 21.86 10.24
CA ILE A 152 -14.45 22.37 11.62
C ILE A 152 -13.84 23.78 11.62
N VAL A 153 -12.68 23.96 10.98
CA VAL A 153 -12.02 25.28 10.92
C VAL A 153 -12.88 26.30 10.16
N TYR A 154 -13.51 25.88 9.07
CA TYR A 154 -14.40 26.70 8.24
C TYR A 154 -15.56 27.29 9.02
N ASN A 155 -16.26 26.43 9.78
CA ASN A 155 -17.41 26.82 10.58
C ASN A 155 -17.01 27.48 11.91
N ALA A 156 -15.82 27.23 12.43
CA ALA A 156 -15.35 27.89 13.65
C ALA A 156 -14.93 29.34 13.40
N LEU A 157 -14.21 29.60 12.29
CA LEU A 157 -13.73 30.94 11.97
C LEU A 157 -14.79 31.79 11.27
N THR A 158 -15.70 31.19 10.50
CA THR A 158 -16.74 31.90 9.71
C THR A 158 -16.20 33.12 8.98
N ARG A 159 -14.98 33.01 8.45
CA ARG A 159 -14.23 34.20 8.04
C ARG A 159 -14.88 34.87 6.83
N PRO A 160 -15.17 36.17 6.89
CA PRO A 160 -15.68 36.92 5.75
C PRO A 160 -14.66 36.99 4.62
N ARG A 161 -15.14 37.23 3.39
CA ARG A 161 -14.29 37.38 2.20
C ARG A 161 -13.47 38.68 2.31
N PRO A 162 -12.33 38.78 1.60
CA PRO A 162 -11.41 39.92 1.74
C PRO A 162 -12.09 41.27 1.57
N TYR A 163 -11.80 42.19 2.49
CA TYR A 163 -12.32 43.55 2.49
C TYR A 163 -11.49 44.49 1.61
N GLY A 164 -12.08 45.64 1.23
CA GLY A 164 -11.37 46.71 0.54
C GLY A 164 -11.04 46.44 -0.94
N VAL A 165 -11.45 45.29 -1.49
CA VAL A 165 -11.24 44.93 -2.89
C VAL A 165 -12.54 44.41 -3.51
N THR A 166 -12.83 44.86 -4.72
CA THR A 166 -13.98 44.36 -5.49
C THR A 166 -13.73 42.92 -5.95
N ILE A 167 -14.68 42.03 -5.68
CA ILE A 167 -14.64 40.63 -6.11
C ILE A 167 -15.16 40.55 -7.55
N ILE A 168 -14.33 40.09 -8.48
CA ILE A 168 -14.61 40.15 -9.94
C ILE A 168 -14.88 38.77 -10.57
N SER A 169 -15.25 37.80 -9.73
CA SER A 169 -15.59 36.43 -10.10
C SER A 169 -16.64 35.87 -9.13
N GLY A 170 -17.42 34.87 -9.57
CA GLY A 170 -18.36 34.16 -8.70
C GLY A 170 -17.66 33.48 -7.51
N TRP A 171 -18.25 33.63 -6.33
CA TRP A 171 -17.80 33.13 -5.04
C TRP A 171 -19.00 32.65 -4.20
N GLY A 172 -18.74 31.92 -3.12
CA GLY A 172 -19.76 31.45 -2.20
C GLY A 172 -19.19 31.05 -0.84
N GLY A 173 -19.97 31.25 0.22
CA GLY A 173 -19.59 30.93 1.61
C GLY A 173 -18.41 31.74 2.16
N PHE A 174 -17.95 31.34 3.35
CA PHE A 174 -16.78 31.87 4.05
C PHE A 174 -15.46 31.65 3.29
N ALA A 175 -14.45 32.43 3.65
CA ALA A 175 -13.16 32.47 2.97
C ALA A 175 -12.19 31.40 3.47
N MET A 176 -12.13 31.18 4.79
CA MET A 176 -11.09 30.40 5.45
C MET A 176 -11.61 29.08 6.02
N PRO A 177 -10.90 27.96 5.83
CA PRO A 177 -9.85 27.72 4.84
C PRO A 177 -10.43 27.71 3.42
N SER A 178 -9.65 28.02 2.40
CA SER A 178 -10.11 27.97 1.01
C SER A 178 -10.41 26.54 0.55
N PRO A 179 -11.69 26.16 0.31
CA PRO A 179 -12.01 24.78 -0.06
C PRO A 179 -11.44 24.39 -1.43
N PRO A 180 -11.57 25.20 -2.51
CA PRO A 180 -11.02 24.85 -3.82
C PRO A 180 -9.50 24.63 -3.80
N VAL A 181 -8.76 25.43 -3.03
CA VAL A 181 -7.31 25.29 -2.90
C VAL A 181 -6.97 23.99 -2.17
N ALA A 182 -7.67 23.67 -1.08
CA ALA A 182 -7.47 22.41 -0.36
C ALA A 182 -7.75 21.19 -1.24
N THR A 183 -8.89 21.18 -1.94
CA THR A 183 -9.28 20.06 -2.81
C THR A 183 -8.29 19.88 -3.96
N LEU A 184 -7.89 20.96 -4.65
CA LEU A 184 -6.92 20.89 -5.74
C LEU A 184 -5.56 20.38 -5.23
N ALA A 185 -5.07 20.89 -4.10
CA ALA A 185 -3.83 20.44 -3.49
C ALA A 185 -3.87 18.94 -3.16
N ALA A 186 -4.97 18.47 -2.55
CA ALA A 186 -5.12 17.06 -2.22
C ALA A 186 -5.10 16.16 -3.46
N ILE A 187 -5.76 16.56 -4.54
CA ILE A 187 -5.77 15.82 -5.81
C ILE A 187 -4.39 15.82 -6.46
N LEU A 188 -3.69 16.95 -6.53
CA LEU A 188 -2.35 17.02 -7.13
C LEU A 188 -1.32 16.19 -6.34
N ILE A 189 -1.41 16.19 -5.01
CA ILE A 189 -0.61 15.29 -4.16
C ILE A 189 -1.00 13.83 -4.39
N GLY A 190 -2.30 13.54 -4.50
CA GLY A 190 -2.84 12.25 -4.89
C GLY A 190 -2.21 11.73 -6.18
N ILE A 191 -2.23 12.52 -7.25
CA ILE A 191 -1.61 12.21 -8.54
C ILE A 191 -0.11 11.96 -8.36
N THR A 192 0.59 12.88 -7.70
CA THR A 192 2.05 12.82 -7.51
C THR A 192 2.50 11.56 -6.78
N TYR A 193 1.75 11.12 -5.77
CA TYR A 193 2.13 9.98 -4.92
C TYR A 193 1.60 8.64 -5.41
N THR A 194 0.50 8.62 -6.17
CA THR A 194 -0.16 7.37 -6.56
C THR A 194 0.02 6.99 -8.03
N LEU A 195 0.26 7.97 -8.92
CA LEU A 195 0.44 7.74 -10.35
C LEU A 195 1.89 7.87 -10.80
N LEU A 196 2.73 8.64 -10.11
CA LEU A 196 4.11 8.86 -10.57
C LEU A 196 5.12 7.98 -9.84
N VAL A 197 6.04 7.41 -10.62
CA VAL A 197 7.11 6.52 -10.13
C VAL A 197 8.06 7.31 -9.23
N ALA A 198 8.52 6.71 -8.14
CA ALA A 198 9.49 7.33 -7.24
C ALA A 198 10.83 7.58 -7.96
N GLY A 199 11.42 8.77 -7.78
CA GLY A 199 12.67 9.19 -8.42
C GLY A 199 12.55 10.56 -9.10
N ARG A 200 13.26 10.74 -10.22
CA ARG A 200 13.23 11.97 -11.03
C ARG A 200 11.83 12.41 -11.48
N PRO A 201 10.93 11.54 -12.00
CA PRO A 201 9.62 12.02 -12.47
C PRO A 201 8.77 12.58 -11.32
N ARG A 202 8.79 11.95 -10.14
CA ARG A 202 8.09 12.48 -8.96
C ARG A 202 8.71 13.77 -8.45
N TRP A 203 10.02 13.97 -8.61
CA TRP A 203 10.66 15.23 -8.26
C TRP A 203 10.14 16.40 -9.11
N TYR A 204 10.16 16.25 -10.44
CA TYR A 204 9.60 17.26 -11.34
C TYR A 204 8.11 17.50 -11.10
N ALA A 205 7.34 16.45 -10.80
CA ALA A 205 5.92 16.60 -10.51
C ALA A 205 5.63 17.34 -9.19
N LYS A 206 6.51 17.26 -8.19
CA LYS A 206 6.39 18.10 -6.99
C LYS A 206 6.59 19.57 -7.33
N ILE A 207 7.56 19.88 -8.19
CA ILE A 207 7.81 21.25 -8.67
C ILE A 207 6.60 21.73 -9.48
N ALA A 208 6.10 20.91 -10.40
CA ALA A 208 4.91 21.22 -11.20
C ALA A 208 3.66 21.41 -10.31
N THR A 209 3.48 20.56 -9.30
CA THR A 209 2.39 20.70 -8.31
C THR A 209 2.50 22.01 -7.53
N ALA A 210 3.70 22.35 -7.06
CA ALA A 210 3.94 23.61 -6.36
C ALA A 210 3.64 24.82 -7.27
N GLY A 211 4.14 24.82 -8.50
CA GLY A 211 3.87 25.87 -9.48
C GLY A 211 2.39 26.00 -9.83
N ALA A 212 1.69 24.88 -10.04
CA ALA A 212 0.26 24.87 -10.32
C ALA A 212 -0.57 25.41 -9.13
N LEU A 213 -0.20 25.04 -7.89
CA LEU A 213 -0.85 25.57 -6.70
C LEU A 213 -0.59 27.06 -6.52
N LEU A 214 0.65 27.52 -6.69
CA LEU A 214 0.98 28.95 -6.62
C LEU A 214 0.21 29.76 -7.65
N LEU A 215 0.14 29.27 -8.90
CA LEU A 215 -0.62 29.93 -9.96
C LEU A 215 -2.11 29.96 -9.65
N PHE A 216 -2.67 28.88 -9.12
CA PHE A 216 -4.09 28.81 -8.78
C PHE A 216 -4.45 29.70 -7.59
N VAL A 217 -3.61 29.71 -6.54
CA VAL A 217 -3.75 30.61 -5.39
C VAL A 217 -3.69 32.06 -5.85
N PHE A 218 -2.68 32.41 -6.65
CA PHE A 218 -2.55 33.75 -7.21
C PHE A 218 -3.77 34.14 -8.06
N ALA A 219 -4.33 33.22 -8.87
CA ALA A 219 -5.53 33.50 -9.64
C ALA A 219 -6.74 33.84 -8.74
N ARG A 220 -6.87 33.19 -7.59
CA ARG A 220 -7.98 33.43 -6.65
C ARG A 220 -7.80 34.73 -5.87
N GLU A 221 -6.59 35.04 -5.43
CA GLU A 221 -6.23 36.33 -4.84
C GLU A 221 -6.43 37.46 -5.86
N TYR A 222 -5.93 37.30 -7.09
CA TYR A 222 -6.09 38.27 -8.16
C TYR A 222 -7.55 38.63 -8.42
N LEU A 223 -8.45 37.65 -8.41
CA LEU A 223 -9.89 37.85 -8.60
C LEU A 223 -10.61 38.37 -7.33
N GLY A 224 -9.90 38.50 -6.21
CA GLY A 224 -10.41 38.96 -4.92
C GLY A 224 -11.29 37.93 -4.20
N VAL A 225 -11.19 36.65 -4.56
CA VAL A 225 -12.08 35.60 -4.05
C VAL A 225 -11.60 35.08 -2.70
N ASP A 226 -10.30 34.83 -2.58
CA ASP A 226 -9.66 34.37 -1.34
C ASP A 226 -8.52 35.34 -1.02
N GLY A 227 -8.16 35.46 0.25
CA GLY A 227 -6.90 36.08 0.62
C GLY A 227 -5.79 35.06 0.93
N PRO A 228 -4.57 35.55 1.13
CA PRO A 228 -3.38 34.73 1.37
C PRO A 228 -3.51 33.78 2.57
N GLY A 229 -4.15 34.21 3.67
CA GLY A 229 -4.37 33.35 4.84
C GLY A 229 -5.28 32.17 4.53
N ASP A 230 -6.37 32.43 3.80
CA ASP A 230 -7.34 31.42 3.37
C ASP A 230 -6.70 30.37 2.48
N ALA A 231 -5.91 30.83 1.50
CA ALA A 231 -5.19 29.99 0.55
C ALA A 231 -4.11 29.16 1.24
N LEU A 232 -3.32 29.77 2.15
CA LEU A 232 -2.28 29.06 2.90
C LEU A 232 -2.87 27.92 3.72
N TYR A 233 -3.97 28.16 4.44
CA TYR A 233 -4.68 27.11 5.16
C TYR A 233 -5.15 26.00 4.23
N GLY A 234 -5.72 26.36 3.08
CA GLY A 234 -6.13 25.40 2.05
C GLY A 234 -4.96 24.52 1.58
N VAL A 235 -3.81 25.13 1.25
CA VAL A 235 -2.60 24.40 0.85
C VAL A 235 -2.10 23.49 1.97
N VAL A 236 -2.06 23.97 3.22
CA VAL A 236 -1.58 23.17 4.35
C VAL A 236 -2.46 21.94 4.56
N LEU A 237 -3.77 22.10 4.65
CA LEU A 237 -4.71 20.99 4.82
C LEU A 237 -4.64 20.01 3.63
N GLY A 238 -4.68 20.57 2.41
CA GLY A 238 -4.68 19.81 1.17
C GLY A 238 -3.37 19.09 0.86
N VAL A 239 -2.22 19.57 1.35
CA VAL A 239 -0.94 18.88 1.18
C VAL A 239 -0.64 17.95 2.35
N ALA A 240 -0.73 18.45 3.59
CA ALA A 240 -0.22 17.73 4.75
C ALA A 240 -1.00 16.44 5.03
N ILE A 241 -2.33 16.47 4.94
CA ILE A 241 -3.20 15.32 5.22
C ILE A 241 -2.90 14.16 4.25
N PRO A 242 -3.05 14.31 2.92
CA PRO A 242 -2.77 13.21 2.00
C PRO A 242 -1.28 12.83 1.97
N LEU A 243 -0.36 13.77 2.07
CA LEU A 243 1.08 13.48 2.05
C LEU A 243 1.49 12.58 3.22
N THR A 244 1.02 12.90 4.43
CA THR A 244 1.33 12.12 5.63
C THR A 244 0.64 10.77 5.59
N ALA A 245 -0.63 10.73 5.15
CA ALA A 245 -1.38 9.49 4.96
C ALA A 245 -0.69 8.55 3.94
N PHE A 246 -0.25 9.03 2.79
CA PHE A 246 0.46 8.21 1.82
C PHE A 246 1.80 7.70 2.35
N ARG A 247 2.58 8.52 3.07
CA ARG A 247 3.84 8.07 3.66
C ARG A 247 3.66 7.03 4.75
N PHE A 248 2.56 7.12 5.51
CA PHE A 248 2.31 6.23 6.63
C PHE A 248 1.65 4.91 6.19
N PHE A 249 0.65 4.98 5.31
CA PHE A 249 -0.16 3.83 4.91
C PHE A 249 0.29 3.17 3.61
N THR A 250 0.99 3.87 2.73
CA THR A 250 1.51 3.36 1.44
C THR A 250 3.00 3.69 1.26
N PRO A 251 3.88 3.15 2.12
CA PRO A 251 5.32 3.37 1.97
C PRO A 251 5.81 2.80 0.63
N ASN A 252 6.64 3.57 -0.09
CA ASN A 252 7.12 3.21 -1.42
C ASN A 252 7.93 1.91 -1.42
N GLU A 253 8.53 1.52 -0.28
CA GLU A 253 9.29 0.28 -0.17
C GLU A 253 8.39 -0.98 -0.23
N VAL A 254 7.11 -0.85 0.14
CA VAL A 254 6.17 -1.98 0.21
C VAL A 254 5.14 -1.92 -0.90
N PHE A 255 4.69 -0.72 -1.26
CA PHE A 255 3.67 -0.48 -2.27
C PHE A 255 4.20 0.45 -3.36
N PRO A 256 5.20 0.04 -4.17
CA PRO A 256 5.78 0.91 -5.17
C PRO A 256 4.81 1.18 -6.32
N VAL A 257 4.87 2.41 -6.85
CA VAL A 257 4.21 2.76 -8.12
C VAL A 257 5.12 2.34 -9.25
N THR A 258 4.85 1.16 -9.83
CA THR A 258 5.51 0.67 -11.04
C THR A 258 4.48 0.42 -12.14
N TYR A 259 4.90 0.63 -13.39
CA TYR A 259 4.11 0.33 -14.60
C TYR A 259 4.68 -0.84 -15.39
N ARG A 260 5.92 -1.25 -15.11
CA ARG A 260 6.54 -2.42 -15.72
C ARG A 260 5.98 -3.67 -15.05
N LYS A 261 5.06 -4.34 -15.73
CA LYS A 261 4.42 -5.59 -15.29
C LYS A 261 5.42 -6.74 -15.46
N GLY A 262 5.91 -7.32 -14.37
CA GLY A 262 6.40 -8.70 -14.40
C GLY A 262 5.19 -9.65 -14.54
N LYS A 263 5.36 -10.84 -15.13
CA LYS A 263 4.28 -11.86 -15.21
C LYS A 263 3.74 -12.13 -13.79
N ALA A 264 2.49 -11.78 -13.53
CA ALA A 264 1.88 -11.72 -12.19
C ALA A 264 1.81 -13.07 -11.44
N ALA A 265 1.99 -14.19 -12.14
CA ALA A 265 2.02 -15.53 -11.55
C ALA A 265 3.31 -15.79 -10.75
N HIS A 266 4.42 -15.14 -11.12
CA HIS A 266 5.74 -15.43 -10.57
C HIS A 266 6.23 -14.28 -9.72
N LEU A 267 6.49 -14.60 -8.46
CA LEU A 267 7.04 -13.67 -7.51
C LEU A 267 8.49 -13.37 -7.89
N ASP A 268 8.82 -12.09 -8.05
CA ASP A 268 10.22 -11.66 -8.17
C ASP A 268 11.00 -12.10 -6.92
N VAL A 269 12.02 -12.93 -7.11
CA VAL A 269 12.89 -13.47 -6.06
C VAL A 269 14.22 -12.74 -5.99
N SER A 270 14.39 -11.64 -6.70
CA SER A 270 15.54 -10.76 -6.58
C SER A 270 15.46 -9.85 -5.35
N GLY A 271 16.56 -9.13 -5.08
CA GLY A 271 16.64 -8.10 -4.04
C GLY A 271 16.25 -8.58 -2.64
N ARG A 272 15.38 -7.80 -1.97
CA ARG A 272 15.00 -8.03 -0.57
C ARG A 272 14.25 -9.35 -0.34
N ARG A 273 13.44 -9.78 -1.32
CA ARG A 273 12.71 -11.07 -1.21
C ARG A 273 13.67 -12.24 -1.31
N GLY A 274 14.63 -12.19 -2.24
CA GLY A 274 15.68 -13.19 -2.34
C GLY A 274 16.48 -13.30 -1.05
N GLN A 275 16.83 -12.16 -0.45
CA GLN A 275 17.52 -12.15 0.85
C GLN A 275 16.69 -12.80 1.96
N ALA A 276 15.41 -12.46 2.06
CA ALA A 276 14.51 -13.08 3.04
C ALA A 276 14.36 -14.59 2.85
N ILE A 277 14.38 -15.09 1.59
CA ILE A 277 14.38 -16.53 1.31
C ILE A 277 15.69 -17.16 1.80
N ARG A 278 16.85 -16.57 1.52
CA ARG A 278 18.15 -17.08 2.00
C ARG A 278 18.20 -17.13 3.52
N ASP A 279 17.78 -16.05 4.18
CA ASP A 279 17.76 -15.96 5.64
C ASP A 279 16.80 -17.00 6.23
N ALA A 280 15.60 -17.16 5.66
CA ALA A 280 14.63 -18.15 6.13
C ALA A 280 15.13 -19.60 5.96
N VAL A 281 15.74 -19.94 4.83
CA VAL A 281 16.30 -21.28 4.57
C VAL A 281 17.48 -21.57 5.49
N ARG A 282 18.37 -20.60 5.70
CA ARG A 282 19.48 -20.72 6.65
C ARG A 282 18.96 -20.91 8.08
N ASP A 283 18.01 -20.10 8.51
CA ASP A 283 17.56 -20.08 9.90
C ASP A 283 16.70 -21.32 10.22
N GLN A 284 15.81 -21.74 9.31
CA GLN A 284 14.86 -22.84 9.53
C GLN A 284 15.44 -24.21 9.17
N LEU A 285 16.14 -24.31 8.03
CA LEU A 285 16.66 -25.58 7.52
C LEU A 285 18.15 -25.79 7.85
N GLY A 286 18.86 -24.73 8.27
CA GLY A 286 20.29 -24.78 8.50
C GLY A 286 21.10 -24.81 7.19
N LEU A 287 20.52 -24.37 6.07
CA LEU A 287 21.12 -24.53 4.74
C LEU A 287 21.60 -23.19 4.18
N THR A 288 22.83 -23.16 3.66
CA THR A 288 23.39 -21.98 2.99
C THR A 288 23.01 -21.99 1.51
N VAL A 289 22.17 -21.05 1.09
CA VAL A 289 21.74 -20.91 -0.32
C VAL A 289 22.70 -20.00 -1.08
N LEU A 290 23.38 -20.57 -2.08
CA LEU A 290 24.31 -19.88 -2.97
C LEU A 290 23.57 -19.15 -4.10
N GLU A 291 22.58 -19.81 -4.71
CA GLU A 291 21.83 -19.29 -5.85
C GLU A 291 20.34 -19.60 -5.75
N ILE A 292 19.49 -18.68 -6.22
CA ILE A 292 18.03 -18.85 -6.33
C ILE A 292 17.63 -18.59 -7.79
N LYS A 293 17.10 -19.61 -8.47
CA LYS A 293 16.61 -19.51 -9.85
C LYS A 293 15.16 -19.99 -9.95
N PRO A 294 14.22 -19.17 -10.47
CA PRO A 294 12.89 -19.66 -10.83
C PRO A 294 12.98 -20.71 -11.95
N VAL A 295 12.21 -21.80 -11.86
CA VAL A 295 12.22 -22.91 -12.84
C VAL A 295 10.80 -23.38 -13.13
N GLY A 296 10.49 -23.82 -14.36
CA GLY A 296 9.18 -24.41 -14.67
C GLY A 296 7.99 -23.47 -14.44
N LEU A 297 8.14 -22.21 -14.88
CA LEU A 297 7.14 -21.15 -14.67
C LEU A 297 5.88 -21.33 -15.55
N GLU A 298 5.93 -22.19 -16.55
CA GLU A 298 4.79 -22.54 -17.38
C GLU A 298 3.96 -23.62 -16.66
N GLY A 299 2.70 -23.31 -16.32
CA GLY A 299 1.80 -24.21 -15.60
C GLY A 299 1.78 -24.09 -14.07
N ALA A 300 2.68 -23.30 -13.46
CA ALA A 300 2.77 -23.14 -12.00
C ALA A 300 1.74 -22.15 -11.40
N GLY A 301 0.47 -22.19 -11.83
CA GLY A 301 -0.54 -21.17 -11.54
C GLY A 301 -0.82 -20.88 -10.05
N GLY A 302 -0.42 -21.76 -9.13
CA GLY A 302 -0.62 -21.63 -7.68
C GLY A 302 0.64 -21.36 -6.84
N SER A 303 1.84 -21.29 -7.44
CA SER A 303 3.08 -21.12 -6.68
C SER A 303 4.20 -20.52 -7.54
N THR A 304 5.31 -20.11 -6.93
CA THR A 304 6.53 -19.79 -7.67
C THR A 304 7.56 -20.88 -7.42
N PRO A 305 7.73 -21.85 -8.35
CA PRO A 305 8.75 -22.88 -8.26
C PRO A 305 10.17 -22.31 -8.40
N LEU A 306 11.06 -22.77 -7.53
CA LEU A 306 12.43 -22.30 -7.36
C LEU A 306 13.38 -23.49 -7.33
N ARG A 307 14.54 -23.31 -7.94
CA ARG A 307 15.72 -24.14 -7.77
C ARG A 307 16.71 -23.38 -6.89
N LEU A 308 17.01 -23.94 -5.73
CA LEU A 308 17.97 -23.42 -4.77
C LEU A 308 19.27 -24.20 -4.92
N LYS A 309 20.38 -23.54 -5.25
CA LYS A 309 21.72 -24.15 -5.15
C LYS A 309 22.18 -24.00 -3.71
N VAL A 310 22.40 -25.12 -3.02
CA VAL A 310 22.78 -25.15 -1.61
C VAL A 310 24.23 -25.63 -1.48
N GLN A 311 24.96 -25.00 -0.57
CA GLN A 311 26.34 -25.35 -0.27
C GLN A 311 26.45 -26.79 0.26
N GLY A 312 27.31 -27.59 -0.36
CA GLY A 312 27.56 -28.98 0.01
C GLY A 312 28.86 -29.52 -0.57
N ASP A 313 29.09 -30.82 -0.41
CA ASP A 313 30.23 -31.55 -1.00
C ASP A 313 29.76 -32.81 -1.75
N PRO A 314 29.41 -32.73 -3.05
CA PRO A 314 29.35 -31.52 -3.88
C PRO A 314 28.08 -30.67 -3.62
N ASP A 315 28.11 -29.41 -4.06
CA ASP A 315 26.95 -28.52 -4.05
C ASP A 315 25.71 -29.22 -4.63
N THR A 316 24.59 -29.14 -3.93
CA THR A 316 23.35 -29.86 -4.27
C THR A 316 22.22 -28.88 -4.59
N TYR A 317 21.30 -29.28 -5.47
CA TYR A 317 20.11 -28.50 -5.81
C TYR A 317 18.90 -28.97 -5.00
N LEU A 318 18.14 -28.02 -4.45
CA LEU A 318 16.84 -28.26 -3.85
C LEU A 318 15.75 -27.60 -4.69
N PHE A 319 14.63 -28.31 -4.83
CA PHE A 319 13.40 -27.74 -5.34
C PHE A 319 12.62 -27.10 -4.20
N ALA A 320 12.10 -25.89 -4.41
CA ALA A 320 11.28 -25.19 -3.45
C ALA A 320 10.09 -24.54 -4.15
N LYS A 321 8.94 -24.51 -3.50
CA LYS A 321 7.77 -23.76 -3.97
C LYS A 321 7.52 -22.58 -3.04
N LEU A 322 7.43 -21.38 -3.63
CA LEU A 322 7.09 -20.17 -2.89
C LEU A 322 5.59 -19.86 -3.05
N TYR A 323 4.88 -19.87 -1.94
CA TYR A 323 3.46 -19.54 -1.87
C TYR A 323 3.20 -18.11 -1.42
N ALA A 324 2.21 -17.46 -2.04
CA ALA A 324 1.74 -16.16 -1.59
C ALA A 324 0.22 -16.10 -1.41
N LYS A 325 -0.24 -15.16 -0.58
CA LYS A 325 -1.67 -14.86 -0.42
C LYS A 325 -2.36 -14.50 -1.74
N SER A 326 -1.61 -13.95 -2.71
CA SER A 326 -2.14 -13.66 -4.05
C SER A 326 -2.55 -14.93 -4.78
N HIS A 327 -1.78 -16.02 -4.66
CA HIS A 327 -2.11 -17.32 -5.27
C HIS A 327 -3.39 -17.91 -4.66
N VAL A 328 -3.48 -17.94 -3.32
CA VAL A 328 -4.69 -18.42 -2.62
C VAL A 328 -5.93 -17.58 -2.96
N ARG A 329 -5.79 -16.25 -3.08
CA ARG A 329 -6.90 -15.39 -3.51
C ARG A 329 -7.30 -15.64 -4.94
N ALA A 330 -6.34 -15.85 -5.84
CA ALA A 330 -6.63 -16.16 -7.24
C ALA A 330 -7.37 -17.49 -7.37
N ASP A 331 -6.94 -18.54 -6.64
CA ASP A 331 -7.63 -19.84 -6.57
C ASP A 331 -9.07 -19.68 -6.04
N ARG A 332 -9.26 -18.91 -4.96
CA ARG A 332 -10.60 -18.62 -4.42
C ARG A 332 -11.50 -17.92 -5.42
N TRP A 333 -10.99 -16.92 -6.13
CA TRP A 333 -11.76 -16.21 -7.14
C TRP A 333 -12.09 -17.08 -8.35
N TYR A 334 -11.15 -17.92 -8.78
CA TYR A 334 -11.36 -18.89 -9.84
C TYR A 334 -12.45 -19.91 -9.46
N LYS A 335 -12.34 -20.52 -8.28
CA LYS A 335 -13.32 -21.47 -7.75
C LYS A 335 -14.69 -20.82 -7.57
N LEU A 336 -14.76 -19.62 -6.97
CA LEU A 336 -16.01 -18.88 -6.82
C LEU A 336 -16.71 -18.65 -8.17
N TRP A 337 -15.98 -18.15 -9.17
CA TRP A 337 -16.55 -17.94 -10.51
C TRP A 337 -16.97 -19.24 -11.18
N ARG A 338 -16.18 -20.30 -11.04
CA ARG A 338 -16.52 -21.62 -11.56
C ARG A 338 -17.77 -22.18 -10.88
N THR A 339 -17.90 -22.05 -9.56
CA THR A 339 -19.09 -22.46 -8.80
C THR A 339 -20.34 -21.71 -9.27
N ILE A 340 -20.23 -20.40 -9.52
CA ILE A 340 -21.33 -19.60 -10.07
C ILE A 340 -21.75 -20.10 -11.47
N LEU A 341 -20.79 -20.47 -12.32
CA LEU A 341 -21.06 -20.87 -13.71
C LEU A 341 -21.46 -22.34 -13.86
N TYR A 342 -20.95 -23.24 -13.02
CA TYR A 342 -21.00 -24.69 -13.23
C TYR A 342 -21.44 -25.50 -11.99
N GLY A 343 -21.74 -24.84 -10.87
CA GLY A 343 -22.05 -25.52 -9.60
C GLY A 343 -20.81 -25.99 -8.82
N ALA A 344 -21.03 -26.48 -7.59
CA ALA A 344 -19.96 -26.97 -6.72
C ALA A 344 -19.72 -28.48 -6.93
N LEU A 345 -18.45 -28.89 -7.06
CA LEU A 345 -18.06 -30.30 -6.98
C LEU A 345 -17.85 -30.69 -5.50
N GLU A 346 -18.09 -31.98 -5.18
CA GLU A 346 -18.13 -32.50 -3.79
C GLU A 346 -16.85 -32.24 -2.97
N ASP A 347 -15.68 -32.06 -3.61
CA ASP A 347 -14.37 -31.88 -2.95
C ASP A 347 -13.70 -30.50 -3.17
N GLU A 348 -14.39 -29.49 -3.71
CA GLU A 348 -13.78 -28.19 -4.05
C GLU A 348 -13.75 -27.17 -2.89
N ALA A 349 -13.31 -27.58 -1.69
CA ALA A 349 -13.12 -26.64 -0.60
C ALA A 349 -11.94 -25.69 -0.88
N SER A 350 -12.20 -24.38 -0.93
CA SER A 350 -11.13 -23.39 -1.10
C SER A 350 -10.29 -23.23 0.17
N PHE A 351 -8.96 -23.17 0.05
CA PHE A 351 -8.09 -22.97 1.20
C PHE A 351 -8.21 -21.54 1.73
N GLN A 352 -8.45 -21.38 3.04
CA GLN A 352 -8.59 -20.05 3.65
C GLN A 352 -7.26 -19.33 3.88
N ASN A 353 -6.16 -20.08 4.03
CA ASN A 353 -4.85 -19.54 4.29
C ASN A 353 -3.77 -20.33 3.55
N VAL A 354 -2.61 -19.69 3.33
CA VAL A 354 -1.45 -20.32 2.69
C VAL A 354 -0.96 -21.51 3.52
N ARG A 355 -1.10 -21.43 4.85
CA ARG A 355 -0.65 -22.48 5.77
C ARG A 355 -1.36 -23.81 5.52
N ARG A 356 -2.70 -23.82 5.47
CA ARG A 356 -3.50 -25.01 5.16
C ARG A 356 -3.22 -25.54 3.76
N PHE A 357 -2.96 -24.66 2.79
CA PHE A 357 -2.57 -25.07 1.46
C PHE A 357 -1.27 -25.89 1.49
N VAL A 358 -0.26 -25.39 2.21
CA VAL A 358 1.02 -26.09 2.39
C VAL A 358 0.85 -27.39 3.18
N GLU A 359 0.10 -27.36 4.29
CA GLU A 359 -0.18 -28.54 5.10
C GLU A 359 -0.88 -29.65 4.30
N TYR A 360 -1.78 -29.28 3.38
CA TYR A 360 -2.45 -30.22 2.49
C TYR A 360 -1.49 -30.83 1.44
N GLU A 361 -0.63 -30.03 0.81
CA GLU A 361 0.38 -30.56 -0.11
C GLU A 361 1.36 -31.49 0.60
N ASP A 362 1.85 -31.10 1.79
CA ASP A 362 2.77 -31.93 2.59
C ASP A 362 2.12 -33.25 3.00
N TYR A 363 0.84 -33.20 3.40
CA TYR A 363 0.06 -34.41 3.71
C TYR A 363 -0.09 -35.32 2.48
N THR A 364 -0.40 -34.74 1.32
CA THR A 364 -0.54 -35.49 0.07
C THR A 364 0.78 -36.15 -0.33
N LEU A 365 1.90 -35.42 -0.25
CA LEU A 365 3.23 -35.97 -0.53
C LEU A 365 3.61 -37.10 0.43
N ARG A 366 3.28 -36.94 1.71
CA ARG A 366 3.47 -38.01 2.70
C ARG A 366 2.65 -39.25 2.35
N LEU A 367 1.37 -39.10 2.04
CA LEU A 367 0.49 -40.21 1.68
C LEU A 367 1.01 -40.96 0.44
N MET A 368 1.40 -40.21 -0.60
CA MET A 368 1.98 -40.79 -1.82
C MET A 368 3.26 -41.58 -1.52
N LYS A 369 4.14 -41.04 -0.67
CA LYS A 369 5.34 -41.73 -0.20
C LYS A 369 5.00 -43.05 0.51
N ASP A 370 4.02 -43.00 1.42
CA ASP A 370 3.60 -44.16 2.22
C ASP A 370 2.99 -45.26 1.31
N THR A 371 2.40 -44.88 0.18
CA THR A 371 1.92 -45.82 -0.87
C THR A 371 2.99 -46.29 -1.87
N GLY A 372 4.25 -45.93 -1.67
CA GLY A 372 5.37 -46.34 -2.54
C GLY A 372 5.52 -45.52 -3.83
N VAL A 373 4.76 -44.42 -3.98
CA VAL A 373 4.92 -43.52 -5.12
C VAL A 373 6.16 -42.65 -4.91
N PRO A 374 7.08 -42.56 -5.90
CA PRO A 374 8.29 -41.75 -5.76
C PRO A 374 7.94 -40.26 -5.66
N VAL A 375 8.22 -39.67 -4.50
CA VAL A 375 8.04 -38.23 -4.23
C VAL A 375 9.35 -37.58 -3.80
N PRO A 376 9.54 -36.26 -4.03
CA PRO A 376 10.70 -35.53 -3.54
C PRO A 376 10.83 -35.63 -2.02
N LYS A 377 12.04 -35.86 -1.51
CA LYS A 377 12.28 -35.91 -0.05
C LYS A 377 12.01 -34.52 0.57
N PRO A 378 11.10 -34.40 1.55
CA PRO A 378 10.85 -33.13 2.22
C PRO A 378 12.01 -32.76 3.14
N TYR A 379 12.39 -31.49 3.17
CA TYR A 379 13.45 -30.97 4.04
C TYR A 379 12.91 -30.18 5.24
N GLY A 380 11.60 -29.95 5.31
CA GLY A 380 10.89 -29.28 6.40
C GLY A 380 9.76 -28.40 5.91
#